data_AF-A0A948YG39-F1
#
_entry.id   AF-A0A948YG39-F1
#
_cell.length_a   1.000
_cell.length_b   1.000
_cell.length_c   1.000
_cell.angle_alpha   90.00
_cell.angle_beta   90.00
_cell.angle_gamma   90.00
#
_symmetry.space_group_name_H-M   'P 1'
#
loop_
_entity.id
_entity.type
_entity.pdbx_description
1 polymer ?
#
loop_
_entity_poly.entity_id
_entity_poly.type
_entity_poly.pdbx_seq_one_letter_code
_entity_poly.pdbx_strand_id
1 'polypeptide(L)'
;EFVQTSSGRDIRVFVIGGRVVACMERMSRDGSFKANFSRGGEVRAFKINPAIEWLATESTRILNLDIAGVDLLFDGDHFKICEANSSPGFQGIESCCEVSIPDEIYDFIKVRLSIF
;
A
#
# COMPACT_ATOMS: atom_id res chain seq x y z
N GLU A 1 13.41 15.43 -1.65
CA GLU A 1 12.94 16.37 -0.61
C GLU A 1 12.61 15.57 0.65
N PHE A 2 12.78 16.14 1.84
CA PHE A 2 12.36 15.52 3.09
C PHE A 2 10.92 15.95 3.43
N VAL A 3 10.00 15.00 3.56
CA VAL A 3 8.59 15.29 3.89
C VAL A 3 8.39 15.16 5.40
N GLN A 4 8.53 16.27 6.11
CA GLN A 4 8.55 16.30 7.58
C GLN A 4 7.27 15.74 8.22
N THR A 5 6.10 15.97 7.62
CA THR A 5 4.80 15.45 8.08
C THR A 5 4.69 13.93 8.02
N SER A 6 5.54 13.28 7.22
CA SER A 6 5.63 11.82 7.11
C SER A 6 6.79 11.23 7.91
N SER A 7 7.45 12.02 8.77
CA SER A 7 8.58 11.52 9.54
C SER A 7 8.18 10.35 10.44
N GLY A 8 8.77 9.17 10.20
CA GLY A 8 8.52 7.95 10.97
C GLY A 8 7.18 7.27 10.68
N ARG A 9 6.41 7.72 9.68
CA ARG A 9 5.14 7.09 9.29
C ARG A 9 4.84 7.25 7.80
N ASP A 10 4.24 6.23 7.21
CA ASP A 10 3.76 6.26 5.82
C ASP A 10 2.51 5.38 5.67
N ILE A 11 1.91 5.40 4.49
CA ILE A 11 0.81 4.51 4.12
C ILE A 11 1.28 3.58 3.01
N ARG A 12 1.05 2.28 3.16
CA ARG A 12 1.12 1.32 2.05
C ARG A 12 -0.28 0.96 1.58
N VAL A 13 -0.51 1.21 0.30
CA VAL A 13 -1.72 0.84 -0.43
C VAL A 13 -1.41 -0.37 -1.28
N PHE A 14 -2.21 -1.43 -1.16
CA PHE A 14 -2.08 -2.63 -1.97
C PHE A 14 -3.11 -2.58 -3.09
N VAL A 15 -2.64 -2.69 -4.33
CA VAL A 15 -3.44 -2.60 -5.54
C VAL A 15 -3.36 -3.91 -6.30
N ILE A 16 -4.52 -4.42 -6.73
CA ILE A 16 -4.65 -5.61 -7.56
C ILE A 16 -5.64 -5.29 -8.68
N GLY A 17 -5.23 -5.49 -9.93
CA GLY A 17 -6.07 -5.30 -11.11
C GLY A 17 -6.66 -3.89 -11.24
N GLY A 18 -5.94 -2.86 -10.77
CA GLY A 18 -6.41 -1.48 -10.78
C GLY A 18 -7.41 -1.14 -9.66
N ARG A 19 -7.60 -2.00 -8.67
CA ARG A 19 -8.42 -1.73 -7.47
C ARG A 19 -7.55 -1.72 -6.22
N VAL A 20 -7.79 -0.78 -5.31
CA VAL A 20 -7.21 -0.82 -3.97
C VAL A 20 -7.92 -1.90 -3.14
N VAL A 21 -7.17 -2.91 -2.70
CA VAL A 21 -7.70 -4.02 -1.91
C VAL A 21 -7.49 -3.83 -0.40
N ALA A 22 -6.40 -3.15 -0.03
CA ALA A 22 -6.02 -2.95 1.36
C ALA A 22 -5.16 -1.71 1.52
N CYS A 23 -5.19 -1.13 2.71
CA CYS A 23 -4.40 0.05 3.04
C CYS A 23 -4.00 -0.02 4.51
N MET A 24 -2.70 0.08 4.77
CA MET A 24 -2.17 0.14 6.14
C MET A 24 -1.30 1.37 6.32
N GLU A 25 -1.30 1.89 7.53
CA GLU A 25 -0.29 2.82 7.98
C GLU A 25 0.84 2.05 8.67
N ARG A 26 2.08 2.39 8.33
CA ARG A 26 3.26 1.88 9.01
C ARG A 26 3.86 2.99 9.87
N MET A 27 4.30 2.66 11.08
CA MET A 27 4.90 3.60 12.03
C MET A 27 6.19 3.03 12.63
N SER A 28 7.22 3.86 12.76
CA SER A 28 8.45 3.51 13.50
C SER A 28 8.18 3.47 15.01
N ARG A 29 8.64 2.43 15.71
CA ARG A 29 8.52 2.35 17.19
C ARG A 29 9.61 3.11 17.95
N ASP A 30 10.72 3.43 17.29
CA ASP A 30 11.96 3.94 17.90
C ASP A 30 12.24 5.41 17.56
N GLY A 31 11.28 6.12 16.95
CA GLY A 31 11.49 7.48 16.45
C GLY A 31 12.46 7.55 15.26
N SER A 32 12.81 6.41 14.64
CA SER A 32 13.57 6.39 13.41
C SER A 32 12.74 6.92 12.25
N PHE A 33 13.38 7.59 11.29
CA PHE A 33 12.68 8.16 10.14
C PHE A 33 11.98 7.11 9.26
N LYS A 34 12.36 5.82 9.33
CA LYS A 34 11.87 4.76 8.43
C LYS A 34 10.86 3.84 9.12
N ALA A 35 9.65 3.75 8.56
CA ALA A 35 8.55 2.93 9.08
C ALA A 35 8.53 1.46 8.58
N ASN A 36 9.68 0.88 8.21
CA ASN A 36 9.70 -0.46 7.61
C ASN A 36 9.28 -1.56 8.61
N PHE A 37 8.16 -2.24 8.32
CA PHE A 37 7.61 -3.36 9.11
C PHE A 37 8.63 -4.47 9.42
N SER A 38 9.52 -4.79 8.48
CA SER A 38 10.55 -5.82 8.65
C SER A 38 11.56 -5.54 9.78
N ARG A 39 11.54 -4.33 10.36
CA ARG A 39 12.41 -3.93 11.49
C ARG A 39 11.63 -3.74 12.81
N GLY A 40 10.40 -4.25 12.90
CA GLY A 40 9.57 -4.14 14.12
C GLY A 40 8.73 -2.87 14.21
N GLY A 41 8.48 -2.21 13.08
CA GLY A 41 7.52 -1.11 12.98
C GLY A 41 6.09 -1.58 13.27
N GLU A 42 5.28 -0.70 13.85
CA GLU A 42 3.86 -0.97 14.10
C GLU A 42 3.04 -0.76 12.82
N VAL A 43 2.05 -1.62 12.61
CA VAL A 43 1.13 -1.53 11.47
C VAL A 43 -0.30 -1.49 11.96
N ARG A 44 -1.12 -0.69 11.29
CA ARG A 44 -2.57 -0.62 11.54
C ARG A 44 -3.32 -0.40 10.25
N ALA A 45 -4.55 -0.89 10.17
CA ALA A 45 -5.43 -0.55 9.05
C ALA A 45 -5.60 0.96 8.93
N PHE A 46 -5.61 1.46 7.71
CA PHE A 46 -5.83 2.86 7.41
C PHE A 46 -6.99 3.00 6.43
N LYS A 47 -7.90 3.93 6.72
CA LYS A 47 -9.10 4.13 5.91
C LYS A 47 -8.73 4.64 4.52
N ILE A 48 -9.14 3.89 3.50
CA ILE A 48 -9.02 4.32 2.11
C ILE A 48 -9.94 5.51 1.88
N ASN A 49 -9.41 6.55 1.25
CA ASN A 49 -10.17 7.72 0.81
C ASN A 49 -9.95 7.93 -0.71
N PRO A 50 -10.75 8.80 -1.36
CA PRO A 50 -10.67 8.98 -2.81
C PRO A 50 -9.28 9.42 -3.31
N ALA A 51 -8.54 10.22 -2.53
CA ALA A 51 -7.21 10.66 -2.91
C ALA A 51 -6.19 9.50 -2.90
N ILE A 52 -6.23 8.66 -1.86
CA ILE A 52 -5.40 7.46 -1.74
C ILE A 52 -5.69 6.49 -2.88
N GLU A 53 -6.98 6.24 -3.14
CA GLU A 53 -7.42 5.34 -4.21
C GLU A 53 -6.97 5.83 -5.58
N TRP A 54 -7.21 7.12 -5.89
CA TRP A 54 -6.81 7.70 -7.15
C TRP A 54 -5.29 7.67 -7.35
N LEU A 55 -4.50 8.10 -6.35
CA LEU A 55 -3.04 8.09 -6.45
C LEU A 55 -2.47 6.68 -6.68
N ALA A 56 -2.96 5.69 -5.94
CA ALA A 56 -2.44 4.33 -6.03
C ALA A 56 -2.83 3.65 -7.35
N THR A 57 -4.10 3.76 -7.76
CA THR A 57 -4.59 3.17 -9.01
C THR A 57 -3.98 3.84 -10.23
N GLU A 58 -3.82 5.16 -10.21
CA GLU A 58 -3.20 5.88 -11.32
C GLU A 58 -1.71 5.61 -11.44
N SER A 59 -0.99 5.50 -10.31
CA SER A 59 0.43 5.12 -10.29
C SER A 59 0.65 3.74 -10.90
N THR A 60 -0.17 2.76 -10.51
CA THR A 60 -0.06 1.39 -11.04
C THR A 60 -0.45 1.29 -12.50
N ARG A 61 -1.47 2.05 -12.94
CA ARG A 61 -1.85 2.17 -14.35
C ARG A 61 -0.73 2.73 -15.21
N ILE A 62 -0.10 3.83 -14.79
CA ILE A 62 0.99 4.48 -15.52
C ILE A 62 2.22 3.57 -15.60
N LEU A 63 2.52 2.85 -14.53
CA LEU A 63 3.66 1.93 -14.45
C LEU A 63 3.36 0.53 -15.03
N ASN A 64 2.15 0.30 -15.52
CA ASN A 64 1.68 -0.99 -16.05
C ASN A 64 1.89 -2.16 -15.05
N LEU A 65 1.49 -1.95 -13.79
CA LEU A 65 1.58 -2.93 -12.71
C LEU A 65 0.19 -3.48 -12.39
N ASP A 66 0.02 -4.79 -12.56
CA ASP A 66 -1.23 -5.47 -12.22
C ASP A 66 -1.37 -5.69 -10.70
N ILE A 67 -0.25 -5.94 -10.01
CA ILE A 67 -0.20 -6.16 -8.56
C ILE A 67 0.94 -5.28 -8.02
N ALA A 68 0.63 -4.41 -7.06
CA ALA A 68 1.65 -3.52 -6.51
C ALA A 68 1.33 -3.03 -5.10
N GLY A 69 2.39 -2.72 -4.35
CA GLY A 69 2.33 -1.94 -3.13
C GLY A 69 2.79 -0.52 -3.39
N VAL A 70 1.89 0.46 -3.32
CA VAL A 70 2.20 1.88 -3.48
C VAL A 70 2.38 2.52 -2.10
N ASP A 71 3.54 3.11 -1.86
CA ASP A 71 3.82 3.85 -0.64
C ASP A 71 3.53 5.35 -0.82
N LEU A 72 2.72 5.87 0.09
CA LEU A 72 2.35 7.28 0.16
C LEU A 72 2.90 7.90 1.43
N LEU A 73 3.48 9.09 1.30
CA LEU A 73 3.92 9.94 2.39
C LEU A 73 2.83 10.97 2.71
N PHE A 74 2.67 11.28 4.00
CA PHE A 74 1.80 12.37 4.45
C PHE A 74 2.45 13.72 4.12
N ASP A 75 1.75 14.60 3.41
CA ASP A 75 2.20 15.96 3.07
C ASP A 75 1.11 16.98 3.43
N GLY A 76 1.08 17.41 4.69
CA GLY A 76 -0.04 18.19 5.24
C GLY A 76 -1.36 17.42 5.16
N ASP A 77 -2.34 18.01 4.47
CA ASP A 77 -3.66 17.39 4.20
C ASP A 77 -3.67 16.54 2.92
N HIS A 78 -2.52 16.36 2.28
CA HIS A 78 -2.35 15.63 1.02
C HIS A 78 -1.38 14.46 1.17
N PHE A 79 -1.18 13.73 0.05
CA PHE A 79 -0.27 12.61 -0.04
C PHE A 79 0.70 12.78 -1.20
N LYS A 80 1.94 12.34 -1.00
CA LYS A 80 2.97 12.24 -2.04
C LYS A 80 3.32 10.78 -2.30
N ILE A 81 3.42 10.38 -3.56
CA ILE A 81 3.88 9.04 -3.93
C ILE A 81 5.39 8.94 -3.68
N CYS A 82 5.82 7.89 -2.98
CA CYS A 82 7.23 7.64 -2.68
C CYS A 82 7.80 6.45 -3.43
N GLU A 83 7.04 5.34 -3.50
CA GLU A 83 7.49 4.10 -4.11
C GLU A 83 6.30 3.35 -4.69
N ALA A 84 6.50 2.65 -5.81
CA ALA A 84 5.61 1.59 -6.28
C ALA A 84 6.42 0.30 -6.40
N ASN A 85 6.05 -0.72 -5.64
CA ASN A 85 6.72 -2.01 -5.61
C ASN A 85 5.89 -3.06 -6.34
N SER A 86 6.45 -3.67 -7.38
CA SER A 86 5.78 -4.70 -8.22
C SER A 86 5.77 -6.11 -7.61
N SER A 87 6.47 -6.33 -6.50
CA SER A 87 6.48 -7.60 -5.75
C SER A 87 6.34 -7.33 -4.24
N PRO A 88 5.23 -6.73 -3.81
CA PRO A 88 5.02 -6.36 -2.42
C PRO A 88 4.81 -7.59 -1.53
N GLY A 89 5.40 -7.58 -0.34
CA GLY A 89 5.00 -8.50 0.73
C GLY A 89 3.68 -8.06 1.37
N PHE A 90 2.87 -9.02 1.81
CA PHE A 90 1.53 -8.75 2.36
C PHE A 90 1.32 -9.21 3.82
N GLN A 91 2.30 -9.86 4.46
CA GLN A 91 2.15 -10.31 5.87
C GLN A 91 1.75 -9.18 6.84
N GLY A 92 2.37 -8.01 6.73
CA GLY A 92 2.04 -6.88 7.60
C GLY A 92 0.64 -6.31 7.34
N ILE A 93 0.23 -6.25 6.07
CA ILE A 93 -1.08 -5.69 5.72
C ILE A 93 -2.21 -6.64 6.11
N GLU A 94 -2.05 -7.95 5.91
CA GLU A 94 -3.01 -8.97 6.36
C GLU A 94 -3.11 -9.07 7.89
N SER A 95 -2.03 -8.74 8.62
CA SER A 95 -2.10 -8.73 10.10
C SER A 95 -2.98 -7.64 10.69
N CYS A 96 -3.33 -6.62 9.90
CA CYS A 96 -4.12 -5.48 10.36
C CYS A 96 -5.36 -5.17 9.52
N CYS A 97 -5.42 -5.65 8.28
CA CYS A 97 -6.58 -5.56 7.41
C CYS A 97 -7.25 -6.94 7.33
N GLU A 98 -8.56 -7.00 7.55
CA GLU A 98 -9.35 -8.25 7.44
C GLU A 98 -9.60 -8.61 5.97
N VAL A 99 -8.53 -8.98 5.26
CA VAL A 99 -8.54 -9.35 3.83
C VAL A 99 -7.49 -10.42 3.57
N SER A 100 -7.81 -11.39 2.73
CA SER A 100 -6.87 -12.39 2.23
C SER A 100 -6.27 -11.91 0.91
N ILE A 101 -5.04 -11.40 0.96
CA ILE A 101 -4.35 -10.90 -0.24
C ILE A 101 -4.05 -12.03 -1.24
N PRO A 102 -3.63 -13.25 -0.82
CA PRO A 102 -3.47 -14.37 -1.74
C PRO A 102 -4.75 -14.73 -2.50
N ASP A 103 -5.92 -14.72 -1.83
CA ASP A 103 -7.19 -15.04 -2.48
C ASP A 103 -7.58 -13.95 -3.49
N GLU A 104 -7.39 -12.67 -3.14
CA GLU A 104 -7.62 -11.53 -4.06
C GLU A 104 -6.72 -11.61 -5.31
N ILE A 105 -5.45 -12.02 -5.15
CA ILE A 105 -4.53 -12.25 -6.27
C ILE A 105 -5.02 -13.43 -7.13
N TYR A 106 -5.41 -14.53 -6.48
CA TYR A 106 -5.89 -15.72 -7.19
C TYR A 106 -7.14 -15.43 -8.01
N ASP A 107 -8.12 -14.75 -7.42
CA ASP A 107 -9.35 -14.34 -8.10
C ASP A 107 -9.07 -13.39 -9.27
N PHE A 108 -8.15 -12.44 -9.08
CA PHE A 108 -7.71 -11.58 -10.18
C PHE A 108 -7.08 -12.38 -11.34
N ILE A 109 -6.21 -13.35 -11.05
CA ILE A 109 -5.59 -14.20 -12.08
C ILE A 109 -6.64 -15.03 -12.80
N LYS A 110 -7.61 -15.62 -12.08
CA LYS A 110 -8.73 -16.35 -12.67
C LYS A 110 -9.49 -15.49 -13.68
N VAL A 111 -9.86 -14.28 -13.29
CA VAL A 111 -10.57 -13.33 -14.18
C VAL A 111 -9.70 -12.96 -15.38
N ARG A 112 -8.43 -12.58 -15.15
CA ARG A 112 -7.51 -12.15 -16.21
C ARG A 112 -7.25 -13.23 -17.25
N LEU A 113 -7.18 -14.49 -16.82
CA LEU A 113 -6.92 -15.65 -17.69
C LEU A 113 -8.21 -16.34 -18.16
N SER A 114 -9.39 -15.84 -17.78
CA SER A 114 -10.70 -16.45 -18.09
C SER A 114 -10.82 -17.91 -17.62
N ILE A 115 -10.25 -18.22 -16.45
CA ILE A 115 -10.31 -19.52 -15.79
C ILE A 115 -11.44 -19.45 -14.77
N PHE A 116 -12.56 -20.12 -15.05
CA PHE A 116 -13.74 -20.14 -14.17
C PHE A 116 -13.78 -21.42 -13.32
#